data_AF-A0A496XFD4-F1
#
_entry.id   AF-A0A496XFD4-F1
#
_cell.length_a   1.000
_cell.length_b   1.000
_cell.length_c   1.000
_cell.angle_alpha   90.00
_cell.angle_beta   90.00
_cell.angle_gamma   90.00
#
_symmetry.space_group_name_H-M   'P 1'
#
loop_
_entity.id
_entity.type
_entity.pdbx_description
1 polymer ?
#
loop_
_entity_poly.entity_id
_entity_poly.type
_entity_poly.pdbx_seq_one_letter_code
_entity_poly.pdbx_strand_id
1 'polypeptide(L)'
;GQKLLSLYNPFSLRVEAWVREQLALSLQAGQSLQVEIPSVGRILTARIEEIVPAADPGSRSFLVRAILPRDNILLPGMYARLQVPAGDRSRLLIPVERIVRVGQLDVAWVAHEGRAERRFVRLGQPTTDGMIEVISGLQAGQLVLPRPR
;
A
#
# COMPACT_ATOMS: atom_id res chain seq x y z
N GLY A 1 -23.33 -38.37 -6.81
CA GLY A 1 -22.12 -38.81 -7.52
C GLY A 1 -20.91 -38.30 -6.76
N GLN A 2 -19.90 -39.15 -6.54
CA GLN A 2 -18.69 -38.79 -5.77
C GLN A 2 -17.55 -38.43 -6.73
N LYS A 3 -16.77 -37.40 -6.41
CA LYS A 3 -15.64 -36.94 -7.24
C LYS A 3 -14.48 -37.95 -7.10
N LEU A 4 -14.16 -38.67 -8.18
CA LEU A 4 -13.15 -39.73 -8.20
C LEU A 4 -11.74 -39.24 -8.57
N LEU A 5 -11.63 -38.10 -9.25
CA LEU A 5 -10.35 -37.54 -9.70
C LEU A 5 -10.42 -36.01 -9.79
N SER A 6 -9.31 -35.35 -9.43
CA SER A 6 -9.10 -33.92 -9.70
C SER A 6 -7.70 -33.77 -10.30
N LEU A 7 -7.63 -33.38 -11.56
CA LEU A 7 -6.37 -33.06 -12.25
C LEU A 7 -6.11 -31.56 -12.08
N TYR A 8 -4.87 -31.20 -11.74
CA TYR A 8 -4.44 -29.80 -11.72
C TYR A 8 -3.13 -29.66 -12.50
N ASN A 9 -2.94 -28.50 -13.12
CA ASN A 9 -1.71 -28.17 -13.81
C ASN A 9 -0.82 -27.29 -12.89
N PRO A 10 0.28 -27.81 -12.33
CA PRO A 10 1.19 -27.03 -11.49
C PRO A 10 1.92 -25.93 -12.27
N PHE A 11 1.96 -25.99 -13.61
CA PHE A 11 2.65 -25.01 -14.45
C PHE A 11 1.84 -23.74 -14.71
N SER A 12 0.62 -23.65 -14.20
CA SER A 12 -0.28 -22.50 -14.36
C SER A 12 -0.90 -22.10 -13.03
N LEU A 13 -0.05 -21.86 -12.01
CA LEU A 13 -0.52 -21.32 -10.75
C LEU A 13 -0.99 -19.88 -10.93
N ARG A 14 -2.15 -19.59 -10.34
CA ARG A 14 -2.75 -18.26 -10.34
C ARG A 14 -3.08 -17.87 -8.91
N VAL A 15 -3.01 -16.57 -8.66
CA VAL A 15 -3.51 -15.94 -7.45
C VAL A 15 -4.84 -15.29 -7.80
N GLU A 16 -5.83 -15.54 -6.96
CA GLU A 16 -7.12 -14.90 -7.03
C GLU A 16 -7.28 -13.99 -5.82
N ALA A 17 -7.59 -12.71 -6.05
CA ALA A 17 -7.77 -11.73 -4.98
C ALA A 17 -9.02 -10.88 -5.25
N TRP A 18 -9.83 -10.69 -4.20
CA TRP A 18 -10.93 -9.73 -4.22
C TRP A 18 -10.39 -8.33 -3.94
N VAL A 19 -10.51 -7.44 -4.93
CA VAL A 19 -9.99 -6.08 -4.90
C VAL A 19 -11.17 -5.11 -4.95
N ARG A 20 -11.21 -4.14 -4.04
CA ARG A 20 -12.28 -3.11 -4.04
C ARG A 20 -12.34 -2.39 -5.38
N GLU A 21 -13.54 -2.09 -5.86
CA GLU A 21 -13.80 -1.42 -7.15
C GLU A 21 -12.88 -0.22 -7.40
N GLN A 22 -12.77 0.71 -6.44
CA GLN A 22 -11.95 1.90 -6.56
C GLN A 22 -10.47 1.62 -6.86
N LEU A 23 -9.94 0.50 -6.36
CA LEU A 23 -8.57 0.06 -6.61
C LEU A 23 -8.47 -0.78 -7.89
N ALA A 24 -9.48 -1.60 -8.17
CA ALA A 24 -9.51 -2.41 -9.38
C ALA A 24 -9.54 -1.55 -10.66
N LEU A 25 -10.16 -0.36 -10.60
CA LEU A 25 -10.19 0.60 -11.71
C LEU A 25 -8.80 1.14 -12.11
N SER A 26 -7.81 1.11 -11.23
CA SER A 26 -6.43 1.53 -11.56
C SER A 26 -5.58 0.39 -12.13
N LEU A 27 -6.08 -0.85 -12.09
CA LEU A 27 -5.38 -2.03 -12.57
C LEU A 27 -5.68 -2.31 -14.04
N GLN A 28 -4.71 -2.89 -14.74
CA GLN A 28 -4.86 -3.30 -16.14
C GLN A 28 -4.40 -4.73 -16.36
N ALA A 29 -5.09 -5.45 -17.27
CA ALA A 29 -4.62 -6.76 -17.72
C ALA A 29 -3.21 -6.64 -18.31
N GLY A 30 -2.34 -7.59 -17.96
CA GLY A 30 -0.94 -7.58 -18.34
C GLY A 30 0.00 -6.81 -17.40
N GLN A 31 -0.52 -6.03 -16.45
CA GLN A 31 0.27 -5.33 -15.42
C GLN A 31 0.94 -6.34 -14.47
N SER A 32 2.14 -6.00 -13.98
CA SER A 32 2.85 -6.78 -12.98
C SER A 32 2.60 -6.24 -11.57
N LEU A 33 2.24 -7.12 -10.63
CA LEU A 33 2.05 -6.82 -9.23
C LEU A 33 2.92 -7.73 -8.36
N GLN A 34 3.28 -7.27 -7.16
CA GLN A 34 3.96 -8.13 -6.19
C GLN A 34 2.94 -9.02 -5.47
N VAL A 35 3.32 -10.28 -5.30
CA VAL A 35 2.60 -11.27 -4.50
C VAL A 35 3.53 -11.75 -3.41
N GLU A 36 3.08 -11.64 -2.17
CA GLU A 36 3.74 -12.24 -1.02
C GLU A 36 3.08 -13.58 -0.67
N ILE A 37 3.88 -14.60 -0.41
CA ILE A 37 3.44 -15.93 0.02
C ILE A 37 4.08 -16.21 1.39
N PRO A 38 3.42 -15.82 2.49
CA PRO A 38 4.04 -15.78 3.81
C PRO A 38 4.52 -17.13 4.32
N SER A 39 3.81 -18.21 3.98
CA SER A 39 4.13 -19.57 4.43
C SER A 39 5.50 -20.08 3.96
N VAL A 40 6.04 -19.49 2.89
CA VAL A 40 7.38 -19.81 2.35
C VAL A 40 8.31 -18.60 2.31
N GLY A 41 7.89 -17.47 2.88
CA GLY A 41 8.68 -16.23 2.93
C GLY A 41 9.08 -15.69 1.56
N ARG A 42 8.27 -15.92 0.51
CA ARG A 42 8.59 -15.49 -0.86
C ARG A 42 7.79 -14.28 -1.29
N ILE A 43 8.44 -13.41 -2.05
CA ILE A 43 7.80 -12.32 -2.79
C ILE A 43 8.09 -12.56 -4.27
N LEU A 44 7.04 -12.61 -5.08
CA LEU A 44 7.10 -12.91 -6.51
C LEU A 44 6.38 -11.83 -7.30
N THR A 45 6.78 -11.65 -8.55
CA THR A 45 6.09 -10.76 -9.48
C THR A 45 5.07 -11.55 -10.28
N ALA A 46 3.79 -11.32 -10.03
CA ALA A 46 2.69 -11.92 -10.77
C ALA A 46 2.21 -10.97 -11.87
N ARG A 47 1.73 -11.52 -12.99
CA ARG A 47 1.15 -10.74 -14.09
C ARG A 47 -0.36 -10.89 -14.09
N ILE A 48 -1.09 -9.78 -14.07
CA ILE A 48 -2.56 -9.79 -14.15
C ILE A 48 -2.97 -10.45 -15.48
N GLU A 49 -3.71 -11.54 -15.40
CA GLU A 49 -4.31 -12.23 -16.54
C GLU A 49 -5.67 -11.60 -16.87
N GLU A 50 -6.49 -11.42 -15.83
CA GLU A 50 -7.89 -11.04 -15.98
C GLU A 50 -8.36 -10.28 -14.74
N ILE A 51 -9.19 -9.25 -14.96
CA ILE A 51 -9.96 -8.59 -13.91
C ILE A 51 -11.41 -8.96 -14.20
N VAL A 52 -11.94 -9.93 -13.46
CA VAL A 52 -13.29 -10.44 -13.67
C VAL A 52 -14.30 -9.45 -13.08
N PRO A 53 -15.23 -8.92 -13.89
CA PRO A 53 -16.33 -8.10 -13.40
C PRO A 53 -17.42 -9.00 -12.77
N ALA A 54 -17.04 -9.76 -11.75
CA ALA A 54 -17.98 -10.53 -10.95
C ALA A 54 -18.34 -9.67 -9.73
N ALA A 55 -19.41 -8.88 -9.86
CA ALA A 55 -19.97 -8.15 -8.74
C ALA A 55 -20.61 -9.14 -7.78
N ASP A 56 -19.93 -9.47 -6.68
CA ASP A 56 -20.67 -9.77 -5.45
C ASP A 56 -21.39 -8.47 -5.05
N PRO A 57 -22.74 -8.40 -5.15
CA PRO A 57 -23.49 -7.16 -4.95
C PRO A 57 -23.30 -6.57 -3.55
N GLY A 58 -22.87 -7.38 -2.57
CA GLY A 58 -22.65 -6.96 -1.20
C GLY A 58 -21.30 -6.27 -0.96
N SER A 59 -20.24 -6.66 -1.66
CA SER A 59 -18.86 -6.27 -1.33
C SER A 59 -18.21 -5.24 -2.25
N ARG A 60 -18.83 -4.92 -3.39
CA ARG A 60 -18.29 -3.98 -4.42
C ARG A 60 -16.82 -4.25 -4.74
N SER A 61 -16.47 -5.52 -4.86
CA SER A 61 -15.11 -5.99 -5.14
C SER A 61 -15.08 -6.77 -6.44
N PHE A 62 -13.97 -6.65 -7.16
CA PHE A 62 -13.68 -7.33 -8.42
C PHE A 62 -12.69 -8.44 -8.15
N LEU A 63 -12.87 -9.58 -8.82
CA LEU A 63 -11.94 -10.70 -8.70
C LEU A 63 -10.78 -10.48 -9.69
N VAL A 64 -9.58 -10.28 -9.15
CA VAL A 64 -8.35 -10.14 -9.94
C VAL A 64 -7.63 -11.48 -9.97
N ARG A 65 -7.35 -11.97 -11.19
CA ARG A 65 -6.55 -13.17 -11.44
C ARG A 65 -5.17 -12.78 -11.95
N ALA A 66 -4.14 -13.24 -11.27
CA ALA A 66 -2.75 -13.01 -11.67
C ALA A 66 -1.98 -14.32 -11.80
N ILE A 67 -1.25 -14.48 -12.90
CA ILE A 67 -0.39 -15.63 -13.17
C ILE A 67 0.91 -15.46 -12.39
N LEU A 68 1.28 -16.49 -11.64
CA LEU A 68 2.57 -16.58 -10.97
C LEU A 68 3.64 -17.16 -11.92
N PRO A 69 4.91 -16.77 -11.76
CA PRO A 69 6.01 -17.48 -12.41
C PRO A 69 6.07 -18.92 -11.90
N ARG A 70 6.66 -19.81 -12.70
CA ARG A 70 6.87 -21.19 -12.28
C ARG A 70 7.76 -21.22 -11.05
N ASP A 71 7.29 -21.90 -10.01
CA ASP A 71 8.02 -22.10 -8.77
C ASP A 71 7.67 -23.49 -8.23
N ASN A 72 8.70 -24.31 -8.00
CA ASN A 72 8.53 -25.71 -7.63
C ASN A 72 8.12 -25.90 -6.16
N ILE A 73 8.13 -24.85 -5.36
CA ILE A 73 7.77 -24.88 -3.94
C ILE A 73 6.29 -24.53 -3.74
N LEU A 74 5.70 -23.81 -4.69
CA LEU A 74 4.33 -23.34 -4.58
C LEU A 74 3.32 -24.44 -4.88
N LEU A 75 2.32 -24.53 -4.03
CA LEU A 75 1.22 -25.49 -4.14
C LEU A 75 -0.11 -24.76 -4.24
N PRO A 76 -1.09 -25.30 -4.98
CA PRO A 76 -2.46 -24.80 -4.95
C PRO A 76 -3.02 -24.78 -3.52
N GLY A 77 -3.83 -23.76 -3.22
CA GLY A 77 -4.45 -23.60 -1.90
C GLY A 77 -3.60 -22.83 -0.87
N MET A 78 -2.36 -22.48 -1.20
CA MET A 78 -1.56 -21.60 -0.36
C MET A 78 -2.18 -20.18 -0.31
N TYR A 79 -2.13 -19.57 0.86
CA TYR A 79 -2.51 -18.18 1.04
C TYR A 79 -1.46 -17.25 0.44
N ALA A 80 -1.92 -16.24 -0.31
CA ALA A 80 -1.08 -15.25 -0.93
C ALA A 80 -1.67 -13.85 -0.72
N ARG A 81 -0.81 -12.83 -0.61
CA ARG A 81 -1.20 -11.42 -0.55
C ARG A 81 -0.80 -10.72 -1.84
N LEU A 82 -1.78 -10.25 -2.60
CA LEU A 82 -1.55 -9.41 -3.77
C LEU A 82 -1.38 -7.95 -3.34
N GLN A 83 -0.25 -7.34 -3.68
CA GLN A 83 0.04 -5.94 -3.40
C GLN A 83 -0.59 -5.08 -4.50
N VAL A 84 -1.73 -4.48 -4.20
CA VAL A 84 -2.47 -3.61 -5.13
C VAL A 84 -2.11 -2.15 -4.84
N PRO A 85 -1.64 -1.37 -5.83
CA PRO A 85 -1.35 0.05 -5.64
C PRO A 85 -2.63 0.81 -5.27
N ALA A 86 -2.59 1.54 -4.15
CA ALA A 86 -3.71 2.34 -3.66
C ALA A 86 -3.72 3.79 -4.19
N GLY A 87 -2.96 4.05 -5.26
CA GLY A 87 -2.68 5.37 -5.79
C GLY A 87 -1.61 6.12 -4.99
N ASP A 88 -1.03 7.14 -5.62
CA ASP A 88 -0.12 8.07 -4.95
C ASP A 88 -0.93 9.05 -4.12
N ARG A 89 -0.95 8.87 -2.80
CA ARG A 89 -1.31 9.98 -1.91
C ARG A 89 -0.08 10.86 -1.77
N SER A 90 -0.15 12.09 -2.26
CA SER A 90 0.84 13.10 -1.92
C SER A 90 0.81 13.32 -0.41
N ARG A 91 1.91 12.97 0.26
CA ARG A 91 2.09 13.16 1.70
C ARG A 91 3.05 14.32 1.93
N LEU A 92 2.73 15.18 2.89
CA LEU A 92 3.69 16.16 3.38
C LEU A 92 4.63 15.45 4.35
N LEU A 93 5.91 15.40 4.00
CA LEU A 93 6.95 14.78 4.81
C LEU A 93 7.89 15.85 5.33
N ILE A 94 8.24 15.77 6.61
CA ILE A 94 9.30 16.58 7.22
C ILE A 94 10.21 15.70 8.09
N PRO A 95 11.47 16.08 8.32
CA PRO A 95 12.35 15.32 9.21
C PRO A 95 11.78 15.26 10.63
N VAL A 96 11.83 14.10 11.28
CA VAL A 96 11.31 13.91 12.66
C VAL A 96 11.96 14.89 13.65
N GLU A 97 13.23 15.24 13.43
CA GLU A 97 13.96 16.25 14.22
C GLU A 97 13.33 17.65 14.20
N ARG A 98 12.43 17.96 13.26
CA ARG A 98 11.75 19.26 13.17
C ARG A 98 10.49 19.37 14.02
N ILE A 99 10.06 18.27 14.66
CA ILE A 99 8.85 18.22 15.48
C ILE A 99 9.18 18.20 16.96
N VAL A 100 8.59 19.08 17.76
CA VAL A 100 8.66 19.02 19.23
C VAL A 100 7.34 18.53 19.79
N ARG A 101 7.41 17.52 20.66
CA ARG A 101 6.28 17.11 21.49
C ARG A 101 6.23 17.99 22.73
N VAL A 102 5.15 18.75 22.92
CA VAL A 102 4.89 19.53 24.13
C VAL A 102 3.64 18.96 24.80
N GLY A 103 3.85 18.20 25.88
CA GLY A 103 2.79 17.41 26.50
C GLY A 103 2.25 16.35 25.52
N GLN A 104 0.98 16.48 25.13
CA GLN A 104 0.34 15.59 24.14
C GLN A 104 0.32 16.17 22.72
N LEU A 105 0.77 17.42 22.53
CA LEU A 105 0.67 18.13 21.26
C LEU A 105 1.99 18.06 20.48
N ASP A 106 1.88 17.87 19.16
CA ASP A 106 3.01 17.95 18.24
C ASP A 106 3.09 19.36 17.64
N VAL A 107 4.30 19.91 17.61
CA VAL A 107 4.56 21.31 17.26
C VAL A 107 5.71 21.41 16.27
N ALA A 108 5.54 22.23 15.24
CA ALA A 108 6.59 22.64 14.31
C ALA A 108 6.74 24.16 14.31
N TRP A 109 7.91 24.65 13.89
CA TRP A 109 8.14 26.08 13.64
C TRP A 109 8.21 26.31 12.14
N VAL A 110 7.51 27.32 11.65
CA VAL A 110 7.51 27.70 10.23
C VAL A 110 7.95 29.14 10.06
N ALA A 111 8.63 29.44 8.95
CA ALA A 111 8.85 30.81 8.55
C ALA A 111 7.55 31.37 7.95
N HIS A 112 6.99 32.39 8.58
CA HIS A 112 5.83 33.13 8.08
C HIS A 112 6.12 34.63 8.20
N GLU A 113 6.05 35.34 7.08
CA GLU A 113 6.31 36.79 7.00
C GLU A 113 7.65 37.22 7.67
N GLY A 114 8.69 36.42 7.48
CA GLY A 114 10.03 36.70 8.03
C GLY A 114 10.16 36.44 9.54
N ARG A 115 9.17 35.80 10.18
CA ARG A 115 9.19 35.43 11.60
C ARG A 115 8.99 33.93 11.80
N ALA A 116 9.46 33.41 12.92
CA ALA A 116 9.22 32.03 13.32
C ALA A 116 7.85 31.93 14.01
N GLU A 117 6.92 31.21 13.39
CA GLU A 117 5.59 30.95 13.94
C GLU A 117 5.51 29.51 14.43
N ARG A 118 4.97 29.33 15.65
CA ARG A 118 4.75 28.01 16.25
C ARG A 118 3.41 27.45 15.79
N ARG A 119 3.42 26.27 15.17
CA ARG A 119 2.22 25.64 14.60
C ARG A 119 1.99 24.24 15.15
N PHE A 120 0.75 23.98 15.56
CA PHE A 120 0.32 22.63 15.91
C PHE A 120 0.17 21.80 14.65
N VAL A 121 0.70 20.58 14.69
CA VAL A 121 0.65 19.66 13.57
C VAL A 121 0.03 18.35 14.02
N ARG A 122 -0.66 17.69 13.10
CA ARG A 122 -1.10 16.30 13.29
C ARG A 122 -0.18 15.41 12.48
N LEU A 123 0.44 14.45 13.14
CA LEU A 123 1.36 13.52 12.50
C LEU A 123 0.66 12.24 12.04
N GLY A 124 1.19 11.64 10.99
CA GLY A 124 0.79 10.36 10.44
C GLY A 124 1.86 9.30 10.67
N GLN A 125 2.15 8.51 9.63
CA GLN A 125 3.11 7.42 9.74
C GLN A 125 4.55 7.93 9.57
N PRO A 126 5.50 7.45 10.40
CA PRO A 126 6.92 7.63 10.12
C PRO A 126 7.33 6.80 8.89
N THR A 127 8.32 7.30 8.18
CA THR A 127 8.99 6.60 7.08
C THR A 127 10.27 5.94 7.58
N THR A 128 10.81 4.98 6.82
CA THR A 128 12.10 4.34 7.12
C THR A 128 13.28 5.31 7.10
N ASP A 129 13.13 6.45 6.41
CA ASP A 129 14.23 7.37 6.11
C ASP A 129 14.31 8.52 7.12
N GLY A 130 13.68 8.38 8.29
CA GLY A 130 13.69 9.40 9.35
C GLY A 130 12.76 10.59 9.10
N MET A 131 11.90 10.52 8.09
CA MET A 131 10.84 11.51 7.82
C MET A 131 9.52 11.08 8.47
N ILE A 132 8.65 12.03 8.77
CA ILE A 132 7.30 11.78 9.29
C ILE A 132 6.24 12.51 8.46
N GLU A 133 5.12 11.82 8.24
CA GLU A 133 3.95 12.38 7.57
C GLU A 133 3.26 13.44 8.45
N VAL A 134 2.89 14.55 7.81
CA VAL A 134 2.08 15.62 8.40
C VAL A 134 0.70 15.56 7.76
N ILE A 135 -0.29 15.14 8.55
CA ILE A 135 -1.69 15.02 8.16
C ILE A 135 -2.34 16.41 8.09
N SER A 136 -2.03 17.29 9.05
CA SER A 136 -2.57 18.64 9.08
C SER A 136 -1.67 19.60 9.84
N GLY A 137 -1.89 20.90 9.61
CA GLY A 137 -1.14 21.97 10.26
C GLY A 137 0.05 22.47 9.46
N LEU A 138 0.34 21.92 8.28
CA LEU A 138 1.33 22.48 7.35
C LEU A 138 0.80 22.43 5.91
N GLN A 139 1.40 23.23 5.05
CA GLN A 139 1.14 23.25 3.61
C GLN A 139 2.43 23.01 2.84
N ALA A 140 2.30 22.46 1.63
CA ALA A 140 3.43 22.29 0.71
C ALA A 140 4.12 23.63 0.44
N GLY A 141 5.46 23.62 0.37
CA GLY A 141 6.26 24.83 0.12
C GLY A 141 6.54 25.68 1.35
N GLN A 142 5.99 25.37 2.53
CA GLN A 142 6.33 26.07 3.76
C GLN A 142 7.73 25.68 4.27
N LEU A 143 8.54 26.68 4.64
CA LEU A 143 9.86 26.45 5.22
C LEU A 143 9.73 26.12 6.71
N VAL A 144 10.03 24.87 7.07
CA VAL A 144 10.07 24.42 8.46
C VAL A 144 11.43 24.72 9.08
N LEU A 145 11.43 25.50 10.15
CA LEU A 145 12.62 25.96 10.84
C LEU A 145 13.17 24.88 11.80
N PRO A 146 14.47 24.91 12.15
CA PRO A 146 15.01 24.10 13.23
C PRO A 146 14.31 24.42 14.54
N ARG A 147 14.31 23.46 15.48
CA ARG A 147 13.84 23.73 16.84
C ARG A 147 14.66 24.88 17.45
N PRO A 148 14.03 25.89 18.06
CA PRO A 148 14.77 26.91 18.80
C PRO A 148 15.58 26.24 19.92
N ARG A 149 16.81 26.71 20.14
CA ARG A 149 17.69 26.27 21.25
C ARG A 149 17.18 26.80 22.59
#